data_AF-A0A966PXJ6-F1
#
_entry.id   AF-A0A966PXJ6-F1
#
_cell.length_a   1.000
_cell.length_b   1.000
_cell.length_c   1.000
_cell.angle_alpha   90.00
_cell.angle_beta   90.00
_cell.angle_gamma   90.00
#
_symmetry.space_group_name_H-M   'P 1'
#
loop_
_entity.id
_entity.type
_entity.pdbx_description
1 polymer ?
#
loop_
_entity_poly.entity_id
_entity_poly.type
_entity_poly.pdbx_seq_one_letter_code
_entity_poly.pdbx_strand_id
1 'polypeptide(L)'
;MVQSKVREADMKSKKTEEEKVVEILAKLLDNHWFNPRVFANLIVNEYPLYTQDKLTELLVEIVKYQRQRYNTEVEHGTTSAGLAFSDLIGDVIAGWEGTHGR
;
A
#
# COMPACT_ATOMS: atom_id res chain seq x y z
N MET A 1 4.80 -10.20 41.19
CA MET A 1 3.48 -10.01 40.54
C MET A 1 3.35 -8.65 39.83
N VAL A 2 3.96 -7.56 40.33
CA VAL A 2 3.99 -6.26 39.62
C VAL A 2 4.99 -6.28 38.45
N GLN A 3 6.20 -6.82 38.67
CA GLN A 3 7.25 -6.96 37.65
C GLN A 3 6.87 -7.85 36.46
N SER A 4 5.93 -8.79 36.63
CA SER A 4 5.44 -9.65 35.54
C SER A 4 4.44 -8.94 34.64
N LYS A 5 3.59 -8.04 35.19
CA LYS A 5 2.67 -7.21 34.39
C LYS A 5 3.36 -6.11 33.59
N VAL A 6 4.47 -5.57 34.12
CA VAL A 6 5.31 -4.59 33.39
C VAL A 6 5.97 -5.25 32.17
N ARG A 7 6.43 -6.50 32.30
CA ARG A 7 7.00 -7.28 31.18
C ARG A 7 5.98 -7.66 30.09
N GLU A 8 4.71 -7.83 30.43
CA GLU A 8 3.65 -8.06 29.43
C GLU A 8 3.28 -6.77 28.67
N ALA A 9 3.33 -5.61 29.32
CA ALA A 9 3.08 -4.31 28.68
C ALA A 9 4.22 -3.88 27.74
N ASP A 10 5.47 -4.24 28.09
CA ASP A 10 6.67 -4.01 27.27
C ASP A 10 6.83 -5.02 26.11
N MET A 11 5.98 -6.05 26.03
CA MET A 11 5.96 -7.03 24.94
C MET A 11 4.90 -6.69 23.89
N LYS A 12 4.45 -5.43 23.82
CA LYS A 12 3.82 -4.91 22.61
C LYS A 12 4.96 -4.64 21.63
N SER A 13 5.23 -5.59 20.74
CA SER A 13 6.23 -5.46 19.68
C SER A 13 6.16 -4.04 19.11
N LYS A 14 7.28 -3.30 19.20
CA LYS A 14 7.34 -1.94 18.68
C LYS A 14 7.07 -2.04 17.18
N LYS A 15 5.94 -1.49 16.73
CA LYS A 15 5.56 -1.51 15.31
C LYS A 15 6.71 -1.02 14.44
N THR A 16 6.86 -1.63 13.27
CA THR A 16 7.84 -1.15 12.29
C THR A 16 7.42 0.24 11.77
N GLU A 17 8.34 0.95 11.12
CA GLU A 17 7.99 2.24 10.54
C GLU A 17 6.98 2.09 9.40
N GLU A 18 7.06 1.01 8.63
CA GLU A 18 6.10 0.65 7.59
C GLU A 18 4.70 0.44 8.17
N GLU A 19 4.57 -0.33 9.25
CA GLU A 19 3.28 -0.56 9.91
C GLU A 19 2.66 0.77 10.40
N LYS A 20 3.46 1.67 10.98
CA LYS A 20 2.99 2.98 11.43
C LYS A 20 2.52 3.86 10.26
N VAL A 21 3.27 3.89 9.17
CA VAL A 21 2.94 4.69 7.98
C VAL A 21 1.65 4.16 7.33
N VAL A 22 1.50 2.83 7.22
CA VAL A 22 0.28 2.21 6.69
C VAL A 22 -0.94 2.56 7.55
N GLU A 23 -0.81 2.55 8.87
CA GLU A 23 -1.91 2.94 9.78
C GLU A 23 -2.32 4.40 9.63
N ILE A 24 -1.35 5.30 9.48
CA ILE A 24 -1.62 6.72 9.22
C ILE A 24 -2.35 6.86 7.87
N LEU A 25 -1.87 6.18 6.83
CA LEU A 25 -2.48 6.26 5.51
C LEU A 25 -3.90 5.70 5.50
N ALA A 26 -4.15 4.54 6.13
CA ALA A 26 -5.48 3.96 6.24
C ALA A 26 -6.47 4.93 6.91
N LYS A 27 -6.06 5.54 8.05
CA LYS A 27 -6.86 6.55 8.74
C LYS A 27 -7.16 7.77 7.87
N LEU A 28 -6.20 8.21 7.05
CA LEU A 28 -6.40 9.33 6.12
C LEU A 28 -7.35 8.96 4.99
N LEU A 29 -7.22 7.76 4.40
CA LEU A 29 -8.05 7.32 3.28
C LEU A 29 -9.51 7.05 3.69
N ASP A 30 -9.75 6.65 4.94
CA ASP A 30 -11.10 6.49 5.49
C ASP A 30 -11.78 7.84 5.82
N ASN A 31 -11.04 8.94 5.82
CA ASN A 31 -11.56 10.26 6.15
C ASN A 31 -12.25 10.90 4.93
N HIS A 32 -13.53 11.26 5.08
CA HIS A 32 -14.32 11.95 4.04
C HIS A 32 -13.72 13.29 3.55
N TRP A 33 -12.83 13.91 4.33
CA TRP A 33 -12.15 15.15 3.94
C TRP A 33 -10.86 14.93 3.15
N PHE A 34 -10.39 13.69 3.03
CA PHE A 34 -9.18 13.40 2.27
C PHE A 34 -9.42 13.63 0.78
N ASN A 35 -8.60 14.49 0.18
CA ASN A 35 -8.67 14.80 -1.24
C ASN A 35 -7.49 14.14 -1.99
N PRO A 36 -7.73 13.04 -2.73
CA PRO A 36 -6.66 12.33 -3.43
C PRO A 36 -5.98 13.19 -4.51
N ARG A 37 -6.68 14.17 -5.10
CA ARG A 37 -6.08 15.06 -6.11
C ARG A 37 -5.06 16.01 -5.50
N VAL A 38 -5.35 16.55 -4.31
CA VAL A 38 -4.41 17.41 -3.58
C VAL A 38 -3.20 16.60 -3.15
N PHE A 39 -3.42 15.40 -2.62
CA PHE A 39 -2.34 14.51 -2.21
C PHE A 39 -1.40 14.16 -3.39
N ALA A 40 -1.96 13.79 -4.54
CA ALA A 40 -1.18 13.53 -5.75
C ALA A 40 -0.43 14.78 -6.24
N ASN A 41 -1.06 15.95 -6.24
CA ASN A 41 -0.41 17.21 -6.62
C ASN A 41 0.80 17.51 -5.73
N LEU A 42 0.69 17.32 -4.42
CA LEU A 42 1.80 17.51 -3.50
C LEU A 42 2.97 16.58 -3.83
N ILE A 43 2.71 15.29 -4.06
CA ILE A 43 3.76 14.33 -4.44
C ILE A 43 4.48 14.76 -5.71
N VAL A 44 3.72 15.11 -6.76
CA VAL A 44 4.29 15.36 -8.09
C VAL A 44 5.02 16.70 -8.16
N ASN A 45 4.50 17.74 -7.50
CA ASN A 45 5.00 19.11 -7.66
C ASN A 45 5.88 19.59 -6.51
N GLU A 46 5.79 18.98 -5.32
CA GLU A 46 6.53 19.43 -4.13
C GLU A 46 7.67 18.48 -3.71
N TYR A 47 7.73 17.26 -4.25
CA TYR A 47 8.77 16.28 -3.90
C TYR A 47 9.67 15.92 -5.10
N PRO A 48 10.96 15.59 -4.88
CA PRO A 48 11.89 15.25 -5.95
C PRO A 48 11.50 13.98 -6.72
N LEU A 49 11.96 13.87 -7.98
CA LEU A 49 11.72 12.71 -8.85
C LEU A 49 12.09 11.38 -8.18
N TYR A 50 13.21 11.32 -7.44
CA TYR A 50 13.60 10.12 -6.70
C TYR A 50 12.51 9.62 -5.73
N THR A 51 11.83 10.54 -5.03
CA THR A 51 10.72 10.18 -4.14
C THR A 51 9.52 9.64 -4.93
N GLN A 52 9.25 10.24 -6.08
CA GLN A 52 8.17 9.81 -6.98
C GLN A 52 8.46 8.41 -7.56
N ASP A 53 9.71 8.13 -7.93
CA ASP A 53 10.14 6.81 -8.42
C ASP A 53 10.00 5.73 -7.34
N LYS A 54 10.47 6.00 -6.11
CA LYS A 54 10.30 5.06 -4.98
C LYS A 54 8.84 4.83 -4.62
N LEU A 55 7.98 5.84 -4.73
CA LEU A 55 6.54 5.67 -4.54
C LEU A 55 5.93 4.82 -5.65
N THR A 56 6.37 5.02 -6.90
CA THR A 56 5.92 4.22 -8.04
C THR A 56 6.32 2.76 -7.89
N GLU A 57 7.54 2.48 -7.44
CA GLU A 57 7.99 1.12 -7.10
C GLU A 57 7.10 0.47 -6.03
N LEU A 58 6.76 1.20 -4.96
CA LEU A 58 5.83 0.72 -3.94
C LEU A 58 4.43 0.45 -4.53
N LEU A 59 3.92 1.34 -5.38
CA LEU A 59 2.62 1.14 -6.04
C LEU A 59 2.62 -0.11 -6.93
N VAL A 60 3.72 -0.38 -7.65
CA VAL A 60 3.89 -1.60 -8.44
C VAL A 60 3.78 -2.84 -7.55
N GLU A 61 4.46 -2.86 -6.40
CA GLU A 61 4.35 -3.98 -5.45
C GLU A 61 2.92 -4.12 -4.89
N ILE A 62 2.25 -3.02 -4.55
CA ILE A 62 0.84 -3.04 -4.12
C ILE A 62 -0.05 -3.69 -5.18
N VAL A 63 0.13 -3.34 -6.46
CA VAL A 63 -0.66 -3.91 -7.57
C VAL A 63 -0.41 -5.41 -7.71
N LYS A 64 0.85 -5.87 -7.61
CA LYS A 64 1.19 -7.30 -7.64
C LYS A 64 0.49 -8.07 -6.51
N TYR A 65 0.51 -7.55 -5.29
CA TYR A 65 -0.19 -8.16 -4.16
C TYR A 65 -1.72 -8.11 -4.31
N GLN A 66 -2.28 -7.00 -4.79
CA GLN A 66 -3.71 -6.89 -5.04
C GLN A 66 -4.19 -7.83 -6.14
N ARG A 67 -3.39 -8.07 -7.18
CA ARG A 67 -3.69 -9.04 -8.22
C ARG A 67 -3.71 -10.48 -7.68
N GLN A 68 -2.72 -10.86 -6.88
CA GLN A 68 -2.73 -12.15 -6.19
C GLN A 68 -4.00 -12.30 -5.33
N ARG A 69 -4.37 -11.22 -4.63
CA ARG A 69 -5.58 -11.19 -3.81
C ARG A 69 -6.87 -11.23 -4.65
N TYR A 70 -6.92 -10.56 -5.79
CA TYR A 70 -8.08 -10.60 -6.70
C TYR A 70 -8.42 -12.03 -7.11
N ASN A 71 -7.40 -12.83 -7.48
CA ASN A 71 -7.59 -14.22 -7.85
C ASN A 71 -8.26 -15.05 -6.74
N THR A 72 -7.94 -14.79 -5.47
CA THR A 72 -8.56 -15.48 -4.33
C THR A 72 -9.93 -14.91 -3.96
N GLU A 73 -10.09 -13.59 -3.92
CA GLU A 73 -11.34 -12.96 -3.47
C GLU A 73 -12.50 -13.20 -4.46
N VAL A 74 -12.21 -13.25 -5.77
CA VAL A 74 -13.20 -13.56 -6.81
C VAL A 74 -13.78 -14.96 -6.64
N GLU A 75 -12.98 -15.95 -6.24
CA GLU A 75 -13.46 -17.30 -5.93
C GLU A 75 -14.43 -17.31 -4.74
N HIS A 76 -14.31 -16.33 -3.84
CA HIS A 76 -15.21 -16.12 -2.71
C HIS A 76 -16.36 -15.15 -3.01
N GLY A 77 -16.56 -14.76 -4.28
CA GLY A 77 -17.60 -13.83 -4.70
C GLY A 77 -17.43 -12.41 -4.17
N THR A 78 -16.23 -12.06 -3.69
CA THR A 78 -15.90 -10.74 -3.13
C THR A 78 -14.96 -10.01 -4.08
N THR A 79 -15.23 -8.75 -4.38
CA THR A 79 -14.33 -7.95 -5.22
C THR A 79 -14.48 -6.46 -4.90
N SER A 80 -13.57 -5.65 -5.45
CA SER A 80 -13.66 -4.20 -5.43
C SER A 80 -13.18 -3.63 -6.75
N ALA A 81 -13.59 -2.40 -7.07
CA ALA A 81 -13.08 -1.70 -8.26
C ALA A 81 -11.55 -1.60 -8.25
N GLY A 82 -10.94 -1.45 -7.07
CA GLY A 82 -9.48 -1.44 -6.92
C GLY A 82 -8.84 -2.79 -7.25
N LEU A 83 -9.41 -3.91 -6.76
CA LEU A 83 -8.89 -5.24 -7.07
C LEU A 83 -9.04 -5.58 -8.56
N ALA A 84 -10.18 -5.26 -9.17
CA ALA A 84 -10.41 -5.46 -10.60
C ALA A 84 -9.48 -4.60 -11.47
N PHE A 85 -9.25 -3.34 -11.06
CA PHE A 85 -8.29 -2.47 -11.74
C PHE A 85 -6.86 -3.04 -11.63
N SER A 86 -6.45 -3.49 -10.45
CA SER A 86 -5.12 -4.06 -10.22
C SER A 86 -4.85 -5.35 -11.00
N ASP A 87 -5.87 -6.18 -11.25
CA ASP A 87 -5.71 -7.31 -12.17
C ASP A 87 -5.44 -6.86 -13.61
N LEU A 88 -6.22 -5.88 -14.11
CA LEU A 88 -6.03 -5.29 -15.44
C LEU A 88 -4.64 -4.67 -15.61
N ILE A 89 -4.21 -3.82 -14.68
CA ILE A 89 -2.92 -3.12 -14.82
C ILE A 89 -1.73 -4.02 -14.46
N GLY A 90 -1.95 -5.12 -13.75
CA GLY A 90 -0.89 -6.08 -13.43
C GLY A 90 -0.28 -6.72 -14.67
N ASP A 91 -1.06 -6.94 -15.74
CA ASP A 91 -0.54 -7.42 -17.02
C ASP A 91 0.35 -6.39 -17.72
N VAL A 92 -0.03 -5.11 -17.65
CA VAL A 92 0.76 -4.00 -18.20
C VAL A 92 2.10 -3.91 -17.49
N ILE A 93 2.10 -4.00 -16.15
CA ILE A 93 3.32 -3.99 -15.34
C ILE A 93 4.23 -5.16 -15.71
N ALA A 94 3.68 -6.37 -15.81
CA ALA A 94 4.46 -7.56 -16.17
C ALA A 94 5.12 -7.43 -17.55
N GLY A 95 4.39 -6.89 -18.53
CA GLY A 95 4.95 -6.61 -19.86
C GLY A 95 6.05 -5.55 -19.85
N TRP A 96 5.89 -4.50 -19.05
CA TRP A 96 6.90 -3.46 -18.90
C TRP A 96 8.19 -3.99 -18.23
N GLU A 97 8.08 -4.72 -17.12
CA GLU A 97 9.25 -5.32 -16.46
C GLU A 97 9.98 -6.32 -17.37
N GLY A 98 9.23 -7.10 -18.15
CA GLY A 98 9.80 -8.06 -19.10
C GLY A 98 10.58 -7.41 -20.26
N THR A 99 10.31 -6.13 -20.56
CA THR A 99 10.99 -5.39 -21.64
C THR A 99 12.10 -4.46 -21.16
N HIS A 100 12.07 -4.05 -19.89
CA HIS A 100 13.00 -3.06 -19.35
C HIS A 100 14.04 -3.62 -18.38
N GLY A 101 13.93 -4.89 -17.98
CA GLY A 101 14.82 -5.49 -16.98
C GLY A 101 14.61 -4.85 -15.60
N ARG A 102 14.67 -5.65 -14.55
CA ARG A 102 14.77 -5.11 -13.18
C ARG A 102 16.21 -4.81 -12.84
#